data_AF-A0A7Y5SMB1-F1
#
_entry.id   AF-A0A7Y5SMB1-F1
#
_cell.length_a   1.000
_cell.length_b   1.000
_cell.length_c   1.000
_cell.angle_alpha   90.00
_cell.angle_beta   90.00
_cell.angle_gamma   90.00
#
_symmetry.space_group_name_H-M   'P 1'
#
loop_
_entity.id
_entity.type
_entity.pdbx_description
1 polymer ?
#
loop_
_entity_poly.entity_id
_entity_poly.type
_entity_poly.pdbx_seq_one_letter_code
_entity_poly.pdbx_strand_id
1 'polypeptide(L)'
;SSLGRFPLENRPAVRAEVTGRLDHGDHVVEKLVYESLPGLYVTALAYVPKKLSGRAPAVLCLNGHWPQSKATPDIQRRCAGLARMGVIAFCQDVVGAGERAPASGDPPLWYHGGYRGAAPWIVDRSLLGYILYECMRAVDYVAARPDVDPARIFCTGASGGGKQSLFLAALDDRLAGAVPVCYVSNYQVHMGATACVGEVPFGVLRYTDQWEILAMHAPRPALCIAASRDSEVFQPKHMADAVDKASRIYALYGRPSLVRGEVVDSGHAYNRPMRELLYNHLARHLLGAAEPRIVEPDDLPVESEESLRCGLSPESESLGSLTFRRAREMVEAIPAPADAAGWCAQKQAMRARLQGEILGARPDRTLFRPSRVRTLDFHGHRVEHWILETEPGLPLPAVLAVPKSAQPGRKQSAVVLADERGKQFAMERGLFERLLDAGCVVLAIDLRGLGETAGTVPSYPGAHDYNLANYSLFCGRPMFGMWAYDLDGAADWLAGREEVDASRIVCAGRGIVALSAALAAAGNERIRAVVAEEMLDTWVFPEHFREIGLSYFVPKILTVGDTDHLAACVAPRPLVLLNPVDGQRRPVDPGAAARTSFAERVFSILGKPGNFVRTRTEPDRVADYVLQAVRSAGG
;
A
#
# COMPACT_ATOMS: atom_id res chain seq x y z
N SER A 1 -3.21 -10.68 6.51
CA SER A 1 -3.81 -10.61 5.16
C SER A 1 -3.01 -9.67 4.27
N SER A 2 -2.74 -10.09 3.04
CA SER A 2 -2.06 -9.32 1.97
C SER A 2 -3.00 -8.44 1.16
N LEU A 3 -4.30 -8.74 1.20
CA LEU A 3 -5.37 -7.99 0.52
C LEU A 3 -6.23 -7.18 1.50
N GLY A 4 -5.87 -7.15 2.79
CA GLY A 4 -6.74 -6.64 3.86
C GLY A 4 -7.85 -7.62 4.25
N ARG A 5 -8.69 -7.27 5.22
CA ARG A 5 -9.84 -8.09 5.64
C ARG A 5 -11.08 -7.66 4.86
N PHE A 6 -11.89 -8.60 4.38
CA PHE A 6 -13.18 -8.31 3.76
C PHE A 6 -14.21 -9.35 4.23
N PRO A 7 -15.51 -9.04 4.23
CA PRO A 7 -16.54 -10.00 4.63
C PRO A 7 -16.73 -11.03 3.51
N LEU A 8 -15.85 -12.02 3.43
CA LEU A 8 -15.88 -13.02 2.35
C LEU A 8 -16.93 -14.10 2.58
N GLU A 9 -17.24 -14.42 3.84
CA GLU A 9 -18.24 -15.41 4.22
C GLU A 9 -19.62 -14.76 4.34
N ASN A 10 -20.68 -15.50 3.98
CA ASN A 10 -22.09 -15.07 4.13
C ASN A 10 -22.38 -13.68 3.55
N ARG A 11 -21.81 -13.37 2.39
CA ARG A 11 -22.07 -12.10 1.69
C ARG A 11 -23.57 -11.94 1.43
N PRO A 12 -24.17 -10.77 1.70
CA PRO A 12 -25.58 -10.55 1.43
C PRO A 12 -25.87 -10.68 -0.06
N ALA A 13 -27.11 -11.05 -0.41
CA ALA A 13 -27.56 -11.05 -1.80
C ALA A 13 -27.35 -9.66 -2.44
N VAL A 14 -26.84 -9.61 -3.68
CA VAL A 14 -26.69 -8.34 -4.39
C VAL A 14 -28.06 -7.79 -4.72
N ARG A 15 -28.38 -6.61 -4.18
CA ARG A 15 -29.56 -5.85 -4.59
C ARG A 15 -29.13 -4.89 -5.70
N ALA A 16 -29.45 -5.25 -6.94
CA ALA A 16 -29.18 -4.42 -8.11
C ALA A 16 -30.47 -3.77 -8.60
N GLU A 17 -30.37 -2.49 -8.94
CA GLU A 17 -31.42 -1.71 -9.59
C GLU A 17 -31.07 -1.53 -11.07
N VAL A 18 -32.03 -1.80 -11.96
CA VAL A 18 -31.91 -1.48 -13.39
C VAL A 18 -32.36 -0.03 -13.58
N THR A 19 -31.41 0.86 -13.86
CA THR A 19 -31.68 2.30 -13.99
C THR A 19 -31.96 2.73 -15.42
N GLY A 20 -31.73 1.85 -16.40
CA GLY A 20 -32.04 2.11 -17.80
C GLY A 20 -31.70 0.94 -18.71
N ARG A 21 -32.18 1.02 -19.96
CA ARG A 21 -31.91 0.02 -21.01
C ARG A 21 -31.64 0.72 -22.34
N LEU A 22 -30.68 0.21 -23.10
CA LEU A 22 -30.42 0.58 -24.49
C LEU A 22 -30.62 -0.63 -25.38
N ASP A 23 -31.42 -0.49 -26.43
CA ASP A 23 -31.73 -1.57 -27.36
C ASP A 23 -30.89 -1.41 -28.65
N HIS A 24 -30.04 -2.39 -28.94
CA HIS A 24 -29.19 -2.43 -30.14
C HIS A 24 -29.70 -3.41 -31.21
N GLY A 25 -30.95 -3.86 -31.10
CA GLY A 25 -31.57 -4.81 -32.02
C GLY A 25 -31.32 -6.26 -31.62
N ASP A 26 -30.05 -6.70 -31.60
CA ASP A 26 -29.64 -8.09 -31.31
C ASP A 26 -29.42 -8.36 -29.81
N HIS A 27 -29.05 -7.34 -29.04
CA HIS A 27 -28.89 -7.37 -27.58
C HIS A 27 -29.44 -6.10 -26.93
N VAL A 28 -29.60 -6.15 -25.61
CA VAL A 28 -29.96 -5.02 -24.76
C VAL A 28 -28.80 -4.74 -23.79
N VAL A 29 -28.45 -3.48 -23.61
CA VAL A 29 -27.55 -3.04 -22.54
C VAL A 29 -28.39 -2.59 -21.36
N GLU A 30 -28.36 -3.34 -20.26
CA GLU A 30 -28.96 -2.96 -18.99
C GLU A 30 -27.97 -2.14 -18.17
N LYS A 31 -28.40 -0.96 -17.71
CA LYS A 31 -27.64 -0.10 -16.80
C LYS A 31 -28.01 -0.45 -15.37
N LEU A 32 -27.01 -0.64 -14.53
CA LEU A 32 -27.18 -1.23 -13.20
C LEU A 32 -26.48 -0.39 -12.14
N VAL A 33 -27.12 -0.25 -10.99
CA VAL A 33 -26.48 0.20 -9.75
C VAL A 33 -26.71 -0.85 -8.68
N TYR A 34 -25.65 -1.26 -7.98
CA TYR A 34 -25.79 -2.20 -6.86
C TYR A 34 -24.81 -1.88 -5.73
N GLU A 35 -25.20 -2.27 -4.52
CA GLU A 35 -24.39 -2.06 -3.32
C GLU A 35 -23.36 -3.18 -3.13
N SER A 36 -22.07 -2.83 -3.07
CA SER A 36 -20.98 -3.79 -2.81
C SER A 36 -20.69 -3.95 -1.31
N LEU A 37 -20.61 -2.83 -0.60
CA LEU A 37 -20.48 -2.70 0.86
C LEU A 37 -21.48 -1.66 1.36
N PRO A 38 -21.83 -1.63 2.65
CA PRO A 38 -22.75 -0.64 3.20
C PRO A 38 -22.41 0.80 2.76
N GLY A 39 -23.32 1.41 1.99
CA GLY A 39 -23.20 2.74 1.40
C GLY A 39 -22.29 2.85 0.16
N LEU A 40 -21.50 1.84 -0.18
CA LEU A 40 -20.63 1.80 -1.36
C LEU A 40 -21.34 1.16 -2.54
N TYR A 41 -21.61 1.96 -3.56
CA TYR A 41 -22.31 1.50 -4.77
C TYR A 41 -21.37 1.34 -5.96
N VAL A 42 -21.73 0.38 -6.82
CA VAL A 42 -21.06 0.05 -8.07
C VAL A 42 -22.04 0.27 -9.21
N THR A 43 -21.59 1.02 -10.21
CA THR A 43 -22.29 1.21 -11.49
C THR A 43 -21.79 0.16 -12.49
N ALA A 44 -22.70 -0.49 -13.21
CA ALA A 44 -22.38 -1.59 -14.10
C ALA A 44 -23.27 -1.65 -15.34
N LEU A 45 -22.82 -2.38 -16.36
CA LEU A 45 -23.54 -2.66 -17.58
C LEU A 45 -23.62 -4.16 -17.80
N ALA A 46 -24.81 -4.66 -18.13
CA ALA A 46 -25.00 -6.03 -18.61
C ALA A 46 -25.48 -6.02 -20.06
N TYR A 47 -24.72 -6.65 -20.95
CA TYR A 47 -25.06 -6.83 -22.35
C TYR A 47 -25.75 -8.19 -22.49
N VAL A 48 -27.07 -8.15 -22.69
CA VAL A 48 -27.95 -9.32 -22.66
C VAL A 48 -28.43 -9.64 -24.07
N PRO A 49 -28.08 -10.80 -24.64
CA PRO A 49 -28.59 -11.22 -25.95
C PRO A 49 -30.12 -11.34 -25.93
N LYS A 50 -30.81 -10.90 -26.99
CA LYS A 50 -32.28 -11.06 -27.04
C LYS A 50 -32.74 -12.47 -27.37
N LYS A 51 -31.91 -13.22 -28.10
CA LYS A 51 -32.24 -14.57 -28.58
C LYS A 51 -31.55 -15.62 -27.69
N LEU A 52 -32.08 -15.82 -26.49
CA LEU A 52 -31.65 -16.88 -25.59
C LEU A 52 -32.60 -18.07 -25.66
N SER A 53 -32.06 -19.28 -25.79
CA SER A 53 -32.81 -20.54 -25.75
C SER A 53 -32.96 -21.12 -24.33
N GLY A 54 -32.43 -20.41 -23.33
CA GLY A 54 -32.40 -20.83 -21.92
C GLY A 54 -31.37 -20.00 -21.14
N ARG A 55 -30.86 -20.55 -20.04
CA ARG A 55 -29.76 -19.94 -19.27
C ARG A 55 -28.49 -19.87 -20.12
N ALA A 56 -27.94 -18.67 -20.24
CA ALA A 56 -26.78 -18.36 -21.06
C ALA A 56 -25.49 -18.44 -20.23
N PRO A 57 -24.35 -18.76 -20.85
CA PRO A 57 -23.06 -18.51 -20.24
C PRO A 57 -22.85 -17.00 -20.03
N ALA A 58 -21.97 -16.65 -19.09
CA ALA A 58 -21.64 -15.25 -18.80
C ALA A 58 -20.13 -14.99 -18.74
N VAL A 59 -19.73 -13.76 -19.03
CA VAL A 59 -18.34 -13.31 -18.96
C VAL A 59 -18.27 -11.98 -18.20
N LEU A 60 -17.49 -11.94 -17.13
CA LEU A 60 -17.09 -10.70 -16.46
C LEU A 60 -15.98 -10.04 -17.29
N CYS A 61 -16.33 -8.93 -17.92
CA CYS A 61 -15.48 -8.05 -18.69
C CYS A 61 -14.86 -6.99 -17.76
N LEU A 62 -13.77 -7.35 -17.09
CA LEU A 62 -13.07 -6.54 -16.11
C LEU A 62 -12.26 -5.43 -16.77
N ASN A 63 -12.13 -4.31 -16.07
CA ASN A 63 -11.59 -3.06 -16.62
C ASN A 63 -10.17 -2.80 -16.14
N GLY A 64 -9.33 -2.30 -17.05
CA GLY A 64 -8.02 -1.74 -16.73
C GLY A 64 -8.13 -0.32 -16.16
N HIS A 65 -6.98 0.35 -16.03
CA HIS A 65 -6.89 1.70 -15.46
C HIS A 65 -7.27 2.80 -16.47
N TRP A 66 -8.39 2.65 -17.19
CA TRP A 66 -8.89 3.67 -18.10
C TRP A 66 -9.90 4.59 -17.40
N PRO A 67 -9.83 5.93 -17.59
CA PRO A 67 -10.72 6.86 -16.90
C PRO A 67 -12.21 6.57 -17.11
N GLN A 68 -12.60 6.21 -18.33
CA GLN A 68 -14.00 5.92 -18.69
C GLN A 68 -14.48 4.56 -18.18
N SER A 69 -13.57 3.70 -17.71
CA SER A 69 -13.88 2.40 -17.13
C SER A 69 -14.90 1.59 -17.96
N LYS A 70 -16.14 1.37 -17.51
CA LYS A 70 -17.12 0.52 -18.21
C LYS A 70 -17.54 1.10 -19.58
N ALA A 71 -17.37 2.41 -19.77
CA ALA A 71 -17.69 3.12 -21.01
C ALA A 71 -16.53 3.15 -22.02
N THR A 72 -15.36 2.57 -21.71
CA THR A 72 -14.23 2.52 -22.66
C THR A 72 -14.62 1.78 -23.95
N PRO A 73 -14.35 2.34 -25.15
CA PRO A 73 -14.80 1.76 -26.43
C PRO A 73 -14.41 0.29 -26.66
N ASP A 74 -13.18 -0.10 -26.34
CA ASP A 74 -12.74 -1.51 -26.51
C ASP A 74 -13.49 -2.48 -25.58
N ILE A 75 -13.92 -2.01 -24.40
CA ILE A 75 -14.73 -2.80 -23.47
C ILE A 75 -16.14 -2.98 -24.05
N GLN A 76 -16.72 -1.91 -24.60
CA GLN A 76 -18.02 -1.97 -25.26
C GLN A 76 -18.02 -2.95 -26.45
N ARG A 77 -17.01 -2.85 -27.33
CA ARG A 77 -16.85 -3.79 -28.47
C ARG A 77 -16.73 -5.24 -27.99
N ARG A 78 -15.91 -5.50 -26.97
CA ARG A 78 -15.80 -6.83 -26.35
C ARG A 78 -17.15 -7.33 -25.84
N CYS A 79 -17.89 -6.51 -25.09
CA CYS A 79 -19.18 -6.91 -24.54
C CYS A 79 -20.24 -7.15 -25.62
N ALA A 80 -20.32 -6.28 -26.63
CA ALA A 80 -21.24 -6.44 -27.76
C ALA A 80 -20.91 -7.68 -28.61
N GLY A 81 -19.62 -7.95 -28.85
CA GLY A 81 -19.16 -9.15 -29.55
C GLY A 81 -19.57 -10.44 -28.82
N LEU A 82 -19.40 -10.46 -27.49
CA LEU A 82 -19.86 -11.57 -26.64
C LEU A 82 -21.39 -11.75 -26.68
N ALA A 83 -22.14 -10.64 -26.62
CA ALA A 83 -23.60 -10.69 -26.70
C ALA A 83 -24.08 -11.29 -28.04
N ARG A 84 -23.43 -10.96 -29.16
CA ARG A 84 -23.70 -11.56 -30.47
C ARG A 84 -23.38 -13.06 -30.54
N MET A 85 -22.47 -13.54 -29.69
CA MET A 85 -22.18 -14.97 -29.53
C MET A 85 -23.19 -15.70 -28.62
N GLY A 86 -24.21 -15.01 -28.08
CA GLY A 86 -25.15 -15.59 -27.13
C GLY A 86 -24.61 -15.69 -25.71
N VAL A 87 -23.58 -14.90 -25.37
CA VAL A 87 -22.96 -14.85 -24.05
C VAL A 87 -23.35 -13.54 -23.36
N ILE A 88 -23.81 -13.61 -22.11
CA ILE A 88 -24.09 -12.41 -21.31
C ILE A 88 -22.75 -11.79 -20.89
N ALA A 89 -22.49 -10.53 -21.27
CA ALA A 89 -21.27 -9.83 -20.85
C ALA A 89 -21.59 -8.80 -19.76
N PHE A 90 -20.78 -8.78 -18.70
CA PHE A 90 -20.95 -7.87 -17.56
C PHE A 90 -19.68 -7.06 -17.32
N CYS A 91 -19.76 -5.74 -17.31
CA CYS A 91 -18.65 -4.85 -16.93
C CYS A 91 -19.10 -3.83 -15.89
N GLN A 92 -18.18 -3.34 -15.06
CA GLN A 92 -18.51 -2.44 -13.95
C GLN A 92 -17.47 -1.34 -13.76
N ASP A 93 -17.86 -0.24 -13.14
CA ASP A 93 -16.88 0.76 -12.74
C ASP A 93 -15.99 0.29 -11.60
N VAL A 94 -14.68 0.33 -11.84
CA VAL A 94 -13.67 0.07 -10.83
C VAL A 94 -13.63 1.26 -9.85
N VAL A 95 -13.34 0.98 -8.58
CA VAL A 95 -13.21 2.01 -7.54
C VAL A 95 -12.31 3.15 -8.03
N GLY A 96 -12.87 4.35 -8.16
CA GLY A 96 -12.11 5.53 -8.56
C GLY A 96 -12.13 5.90 -10.04
N ALA A 97 -12.84 5.16 -10.89
CA ALA A 97 -12.99 5.44 -12.31
C ALA A 97 -14.48 5.49 -12.71
N GLY A 98 -14.77 5.95 -13.94
CA GLY A 98 -16.13 6.10 -14.46
C GLY A 98 -16.99 7.01 -13.58
N GLU A 99 -18.19 6.55 -13.19
CA GLU A 99 -19.08 7.34 -12.32
C GLU A 99 -18.59 7.44 -10.86
N ARG A 100 -17.56 6.66 -10.50
CA ARG A 100 -17.00 6.57 -9.15
C ARG A 100 -15.73 7.40 -9.00
N ALA A 101 -15.44 8.21 -10.00
CA ALA A 101 -14.29 9.08 -10.07
C ALA A 101 -14.54 10.32 -9.17
N PRO A 102 -13.57 10.78 -8.33
CA PRO A 102 -13.70 12.00 -7.53
C PRO A 102 -14.15 13.22 -8.34
N ALA A 103 -15.08 14.00 -7.77
CA ALA A 103 -15.69 15.16 -8.41
C ALA A 103 -14.73 16.33 -8.69
N SER A 104 -13.50 16.34 -8.14
CA SER A 104 -12.62 17.51 -8.11
C SER A 104 -11.82 17.82 -9.38
N GLY A 105 -11.91 17.00 -10.44
CA GLY A 105 -11.17 17.25 -11.69
C GLY A 105 -9.64 17.27 -11.51
N ASP A 106 -9.11 16.70 -10.42
CA ASP A 106 -7.69 16.52 -10.21
C ASP A 106 -7.09 15.60 -11.32
N PRO A 107 -5.84 15.83 -11.77
CA PRO A 107 -5.20 15.05 -12.84
C PRO A 107 -5.15 13.53 -12.56
N PRO A 108 -4.89 12.68 -13.57
CA PRO A 108 -5.41 11.31 -13.67
C PRO A 108 -4.76 10.24 -12.76
N LEU A 109 -4.40 10.58 -11.53
CA LEU A 109 -4.10 9.63 -10.46
C LEU A 109 -5.39 9.23 -9.74
N TRP A 110 -6.33 8.72 -10.53
CA TRP A 110 -7.65 8.24 -10.16
C TRP A 110 -7.55 6.97 -9.30
N TYR A 111 -7.28 7.07 -7.99
CA TYR A 111 -7.11 5.98 -7.00
C TYR A 111 -6.00 4.94 -7.27
N HIS A 112 -5.75 4.56 -8.52
CA HIS A 112 -4.86 3.52 -8.99
C HIS A 112 -3.42 4.01 -9.21
N GLY A 113 -2.92 4.90 -8.36
CA GLY A 113 -1.56 5.43 -8.49
C GLY A 113 -1.20 6.55 -7.53
N GLY A 114 -2.14 6.99 -6.69
CA GLY A 114 -1.95 8.09 -5.75
C GLY A 114 -2.21 7.69 -4.30
N TYR A 115 -1.80 8.56 -3.38
CA TYR A 115 -1.90 8.38 -1.93
C TYR A 115 -3.32 8.04 -1.44
N ARG A 116 -4.37 8.49 -2.13
CA ARG A 116 -5.77 8.13 -1.83
C ARG A 116 -6.07 6.63 -1.94
N GLY A 117 -5.46 5.92 -2.90
CA GLY A 117 -5.57 4.46 -3.00
C GLY A 117 -4.80 3.69 -1.93
N ALA A 118 -3.86 4.35 -1.25
CA ALA A 118 -3.11 3.80 -0.13
C ALA A 118 -3.79 4.02 1.22
N ALA A 119 -4.72 4.98 1.34
CA ALA A 119 -5.44 5.24 2.58
C ALA A 119 -6.10 4.00 3.21
N PRO A 120 -6.72 3.06 2.46
CA PRO A 120 -7.26 1.84 3.04
C PRO A 120 -6.24 0.99 3.81
N TRP A 121 -4.95 1.13 3.53
CA TRP A 121 -3.89 0.31 4.11
C TRP A 121 -3.87 0.44 5.64
N ILE A 122 -4.05 1.64 6.18
CA ILE A 122 -3.99 1.91 7.63
C ILE A 122 -5.12 1.22 8.42
N VAL A 123 -6.24 0.86 7.78
CA VAL A 123 -7.44 0.26 8.41
C VAL A 123 -7.65 -1.23 8.10
N ASP A 124 -6.56 -1.94 7.76
CA ASP A 124 -6.56 -3.37 7.37
C ASP A 124 -7.48 -3.66 6.17
N ARG A 125 -7.34 -2.81 5.15
CA ARG A 125 -7.94 -2.93 3.81
C ARG A 125 -6.86 -2.64 2.77
N SER A 126 -7.12 -2.94 1.50
CA SER A 126 -6.29 -2.45 0.39
C SER A 126 -7.14 -2.14 -0.81
N LEU A 127 -6.67 -1.23 -1.68
CA LEU A 127 -7.37 -0.94 -2.94
C LEU A 127 -7.54 -2.21 -3.78
N LEU A 128 -6.49 -3.05 -3.88
CA LEU A 128 -6.60 -4.35 -4.54
C LEU A 128 -7.68 -5.24 -3.90
N GLY A 129 -7.75 -5.28 -2.57
CA GLY A 129 -8.80 -6.01 -1.85
C GLY A 129 -10.21 -5.50 -2.14
N TYR A 130 -10.41 -4.18 -2.21
CA TYR A 130 -11.71 -3.60 -2.59
C TYR A 130 -12.08 -4.00 -4.02
N ILE A 131 -11.15 -3.86 -4.97
CA ILE A 131 -11.38 -4.23 -6.37
C ILE A 131 -11.78 -5.71 -6.47
N LEU A 132 -11.02 -6.62 -5.87
CA LEU A 132 -11.28 -8.06 -5.94
C LEU A 132 -12.57 -8.44 -5.20
N TYR A 133 -12.85 -7.82 -4.06
CA TYR A 133 -14.11 -8.00 -3.36
C TYR A 133 -15.29 -7.59 -4.24
N GLU A 134 -15.22 -6.45 -4.92
CA GLU A 134 -16.27 -6.01 -5.84
C GLU A 134 -16.39 -6.89 -7.08
N CYS A 135 -15.29 -7.47 -7.57
CA CYS A 135 -15.35 -8.52 -8.59
C CYS A 135 -16.09 -9.77 -8.09
N MET A 136 -15.86 -10.21 -6.85
CA MET A 136 -16.63 -11.33 -6.27
C MET A 136 -18.11 -10.97 -6.11
N ARG A 137 -18.43 -9.72 -5.76
CA ARG A 137 -19.82 -9.21 -5.72
C ARG A 137 -20.45 -9.21 -7.10
N ALA A 138 -19.70 -8.90 -8.15
CA ALA A 138 -20.15 -9.04 -9.53
C ALA A 138 -20.48 -10.49 -9.88
N VAL A 139 -19.64 -11.46 -9.48
CA VAL A 139 -19.93 -12.88 -9.65
C VAL A 139 -21.20 -13.27 -8.88
N ASP A 140 -21.38 -12.78 -7.65
CA ASP A 140 -22.60 -13.02 -6.86
C ASP A 140 -23.86 -12.52 -7.60
N TYR A 141 -23.79 -11.34 -8.23
CA TYR A 141 -24.90 -10.80 -9.02
C TYR A 141 -25.14 -11.64 -10.28
N VAL A 142 -24.10 -11.84 -11.10
CA VAL A 142 -24.19 -12.55 -12.38
C VAL A 142 -24.71 -13.98 -12.18
N ALA A 143 -24.21 -14.70 -11.18
CA ALA A 143 -24.63 -16.06 -10.88
C ALA A 143 -26.08 -16.16 -10.37
N ALA A 144 -26.61 -15.09 -9.78
CA ALA A 144 -28.00 -15.04 -9.29
C ALA A 144 -29.01 -14.65 -10.37
N ARG A 145 -28.57 -14.18 -11.53
CA ARG A 145 -29.49 -13.79 -12.61
C ARG A 145 -30.26 -15.00 -13.16
N PRO A 146 -31.56 -14.86 -13.45
CA PRO A 146 -32.39 -15.98 -13.92
C PRO A 146 -32.02 -16.47 -15.33
N ASP A 147 -31.39 -15.61 -16.13
CA ASP A 147 -30.95 -15.85 -17.51
C ASP A 147 -29.48 -16.31 -17.61
N VAL A 148 -28.77 -16.46 -16.50
CA VAL A 148 -27.38 -16.94 -16.46
C VAL A 148 -27.30 -18.37 -15.96
N ASP A 149 -26.41 -19.15 -16.55
CA ASP A 149 -25.97 -20.44 -16.04
C ASP A 149 -24.76 -20.25 -15.10
N PRO A 150 -24.91 -20.44 -13.78
CA PRO A 150 -23.84 -20.17 -12.82
C PRO A 150 -22.64 -21.12 -12.96
N ALA A 151 -22.77 -22.25 -13.65
CA ALA A 151 -21.66 -23.17 -13.92
C ALA A 151 -20.80 -22.74 -15.13
N ARG A 152 -21.21 -21.68 -15.84
CA ARG A 152 -20.60 -21.24 -17.10
C ARG A 152 -20.25 -19.74 -17.06
N ILE A 153 -19.54 -19.34 -16.01
CA ILE A 153 -19.07 -17.96 -15.82
C ILE A 153 -17.57 -17.88 -16.08
N PHE A 154 -17.14 -17.00 -16.98
CA PHE A 154 -15.73 -16.71 -17.25
C PHE A 154 -15.37 -15.27 -16.81
N CYS A 155 -14.09 -14.97 -16.69
CA CYS A 155 -13.62 -13.59 -16.54
C CYS A 155 -12.51 -13.24 -17.56
N THR A 156 -12.45 -11.97 -17.94
CA THR A 156 -11.41 -11.45 -18.85
C THR A 156 -11.20 -9.95 -18.64
N GLY A 157 -9.98 -9.49 -18.91
CA GLY A 157 -9.61 -8.09 -18.79
C GLY A 157 -8.17 -7.86 -19.25
N ALA A 158 -7.85 -6.63 -19.64
CA ALA A 158 -6.47 -6.25 -19.97
C ALA A 158 -5.87 -5.33 -18.91
N SER A 159 -4.55 -5.40 -18.71
CA SER A 159 -3.82 -4.56 -17.75
C SER A 159 -4.34 -4.76 -16.32
N GLY A 160 -4.81 -3.70 -15.65
CA GLY A 160 -5.51 -3.79 -14.37
C GLY A 160 -6.74 -4.73 -14.38
N GLY A 161 -7.37 -4.97 -15.53
CA GLY A 161 -8.41 -5.99 -15.70
C GLY A 161 -7.85 -7.39 -15.87
N GLY A 162 -6.63 -7.51 -16.42
CA GLY A 162 -5.87 -8.76 -16.50
C GLY A 162 -5.43 -9.23 -15.11
N LYS A 163 -5.01 -8.30 -14.25
CA LYS A 163 -4.85 -8.53 -12.81
C LYS A 163 -6.10 -9.08 -12.18
N GLN A 164 -7.22 -8.37 -12.35
CA GLN A 164 -8.48 -8.77 -11.75
C GLN A 164 -8.87 -10.17 -12.23
N SER A 165 -8.66 -10.48 -13.51
CA SER A 165 -8.93 -11.82 -14.05
C SER A 165 -8.05 -12.90 -13.42
N LEU A 166 -6.74 -12.65 -13.29
CA LEU A 166 -5.79 -13.56 -12.67
C LEU A 166 -6.16 -13.85 -11.20
N PHE A 167 -6.37 -12.80 -10.41
CA PHE A 167 -6.67 -12.94 -8.99
C PHE A 167 -8.09 -13.47 -8.72
N LEU A 168 -9.10 -13.01 -9.47
CA LEU A 168 -10.47 -13.48 -9.28
C LEU A 168 -10.60 -14.96 -9.59
N ALA A 169 -9.93 -15.44 -10.64
CA ALA A 169 -9.89 -16.87 -10.98
C ALA A 169 -9.27 -17.73 -9.88
N ALA A 170 -8.21 -17.21 -9.23
CA ALA A 170 -7.56 -17.89 -8.10
C ALA A 170 -8.38 -17.87 -6.80
N LEU A 171 -9.26 -16.88 -6.62
CA LEU A 171 -9.97 -16.65 -5.34
C LEU A 171 -11.45 -17.05 -5.37
N ASP A 172 -12.04 -17.29 -6.55
CA ASP A 172 -13.46 -17.65 -6.71
C ASP A 172 -13.64 -18.91 -7.58
N ASP A 173 -13.95 -20.02 -6.93
CA ASP A 173 -14.08 -21.33 -7.57
C ASP A 173 -15.29 -21.46 -8.50
N ARG A 174 -16.20 -20.48 -8.50
CA ARG A 174 -17.37 -20.47 -9.40
C ARG A 174 -17.01 -20.13 -10.83
N LEU A 175 -15.84 -19.53 -11.08
CA LEU A 175 -15.41 -19.23 -12.44
C LEU A 175 -15.01 -20.51 -13.16
N ALA A 176 -15.63 -20.76 -14.31
CA ALA A 176 -15.33 -21.87 -15.21
C ALA A 176 -14.04 -21.66 -16.02
N GLY A 177 -13.54 -20.43 -16.14
CA GLY A 177 -12.29 -20.12 -16.83
C GLY A 177 -11.91 -18.64 -16.81
N ALA A 178 -10.69 -18.32 -17.22
CA ALA A 178 -10.15 -16.96 -17.16
C ALA A 178 -9.25 -16.61 -18.35
N VAL A 179 -9.30 -15.35 -18.78
CA VAL A 179 -8.46 -14.83 -19.88
C VAL A 179 -7.76 -13.53 -19.45
N PRO A 180 -6.67 -13.58 -18.67
CA PRO A 180 -5.89 -12.40 -18.33
C PRO A 180 -5.08 -11.90 -19.54
N VAL A 181 -5.28 -10.64 -19.93
CA VAL A 181 -4.61 -10.00 -21.07
C VAL A 181 -3.63 -8.93 -20.59
N CYS A 182 -2.44 -8.86 -21.20
CA CYS A 182 -1.37 -7.90 -20.90
C CYS A 182 -1.13 -7.70 -19.39
N TYR A 183 -0.96 -8.79 -18.64
CA TYR A 183 -0.71 -8.73 -17.20
C TYR A 183 0.23 -9.80 -16.65
N VAL A 184 -0.02 -11.08 -17.00
CA VAL A 184 0.70 -12.22 -16.41
C VAL A 184 2.20 -12.10 -16.64
N SER A 185 2.95 -12.04 -15.54
CA SER A 185 4.40 -11.82 -15.49
C SER A 185 4.95 -12.42 -14.18
N ASN A 186 5.85 -11.73 -13.48
CA ASN A 186 6.35 -12.09 -12.15
C ASN A 186 6.57 -10.83 -11.29
N TYR A 187 6.61 -10.99 -9.97
CA TYR A 187 6.76 -9.86 -9.05
C TYR A 187 8.17 -9.24 -9.02
N GLN A 188 9.22 -9.97 -9.37
CA GLN A 188 10.59 -9.44 -9.38
C GLN A 188 10.76 -8.37 -10.46
N VAL A 189 10.12 -8.54 -11.62
CA VAL A 189 10.09 -7.50 -12.66
C VAL A 189 9.18 -6.34 -12.25
N HIS A 190 8.07 -6.61 -11.55
CA HIS A 190 7.22 -5.53 -10.99
C HIS A 190 7.98 -4.67 -9.96
N MET A 191 8.90 -5.27 -9.17
CA MET A 191 9.80 -4.55 -8.27
C MET A 191 10.86 -3.69 -8.96
N GLY A 192 10.99 -3.77 -10.30
CA GLY A 192 11.83 -2.88 -11.10
C GLY A 192 11.04 -1.78 -11.80
N ALA A 193 9.72 -1.73 -11.62
CA ALA A 193 8.82 -0.83 -12.31
C ALA A 193 7.97 -0.01 -11.33
N THR A 194 7.36 1.05 -11.85
CA THR A 194 6.48 1.87 -11.03
C THR A 194 5.09 1.23 -10.94
N ALA A 195 4.82 0.56 -9.82
CA ALA A 195 3.54 -0.12 -9.58
C ALA A 195 2.47 0.84 -9.07
N CYS A 196 1.24 0.68 -9.55
CA CYS A 196 0.05 1.30 -8.97
C CYS A 196 -0.17 0.76 -7.55
N VAL A 197 -0.65 1.58 -6.60
CA VAL A 197 -0.97 1.12 -5.22
C VAL A 197 -2.02 0.00 -5.17
N GLY A 198 -2.84 -0.13 -6.22
CA GLY A 198 -3.77 -1.24 -6.44
C GLY A 198 -3.14 -2.50 -7.05
N GLU A 199 -1.83 -2.51 -7.29
CA GLU A 199 -1.03 -3.64 -7.81
C GLU A 199 -0.16 -4.29 -6.71
N VAL A 200 -0.21 -3.77 -5.47
CA VAL A 200 0.70 -4.15 -4.39
C VAL A 200 -0.01 -5.03 -3.35
N PRO A 201 -0.02 -6.37 -3.52
CA PRO A 201 -0.36 -7.29 -2.45
C PRO A 201 0.74 -7.31 -1.38
N PHE A 202 0.38 -7.05 -0.12
CA PHE A 202 1.38 -6.90 0.94
C PHE A 202 2.08 -8.23 1.25
N GLY A 203 3.41 -8.23 1.20
CA GLY A 203 4.25 -9.37 1.55
C GLY A 203 4.15 -10.55 0.59
N VAL A 204 3.64 -10.34 -0.63
CA VAL A 204 3.39 -11.43 -1.59
C VAL A 204 4.62 -12.28 -1.86
N LEU A 205 5.80 -11.66 -1.94
CA LEU A 205 7.07 -12.33 -2.22
C LEU A 205 7.54 -13.26 -1.08
N ARG A 206 6.86 -13.22 0.07
CA ARG A 206 7.15 -14.15 1.18
C ARG A 206 6.50 -15.51 0.99
N TYR A 207 5.53 -15.65 0.10
CA TYR A 207 4.74 -16.86 0.00
C TYR A 207 4.29 -17.23 -1.41
N THR A 208 4.37 -16.33 -2.40
CA THR A 208 3.95 -16.67 -3.77
C THR A 208 4.53 -15.76 -4.85
N ASP A 209 4.41 -16.21 -6.11
CA ASP A 209 4.56 -15.41 -7.33
C ASP A 209 3.35 -15.54 -8.27
N GLN A 210 3.27 -14.71 -9.31
CA GLN A 210 2.10 -14.69 -10.21
C GLN A 210 1.83 -16.03 -10.91
N TRP A 211 2.85 -16.85 -11.15
CA TRP A 211 2.67 -18.17 -11.76
C TRP A 211 1.94 -19.15 -10.84
N GLU A 212 2.12 -19.05 -9.52
CA GLU A 212 1.37 -19.86 -8.55
C GLU A 212 -0.06 -19.37 -8.45
N ILE A 213 -0.29 -18.05 -8.48
CA ILE A 213 -1.64 -17.48 -8.57
C ILE A 213 -2.36 -17.98 -9.83
N LEU A 214 -1.68 -18.02 -10.98
CA LEU A 214 -2.21 -18.62 -12.20
C LEU A 214 -2.51 -20.12 -12.02
N ALA A 215 -1.62 -20.85 -11.35
CA ALA A 215 -1.77 -22.28 -11.11
C ALA A 215 -2.91 -22.65 -10.15
N MET A 216 -3.30 -21.76 -9.23
CA MET A 216 -4.45 -21.97 -8.32
C MET A 216 -5.77 -22.17 -9.08
N HIS A 217 -5.86 -21.74 -10.33
CA HIS A 217 -7.03 -21.93 -11.17
C HIS A 217 -7.16 -23.37 -11.71
N ALA A 218 -6.11 -24.18 -11.64
CA ALA A 218 -6.13 -25.56 -12.13
C ALA A 218 -7.26 -26.39 -11.50
N PRO A 219 -7.96 -27.25 -12.26
CA PRO A 219 -7.74 -27.61 -13.67
C PRO A 219 -8.60 -26.81 -14.66
N ARG A 220 -9.06 -25.59 -14.32
CA ARG A 220 -9.99 -24.83 -15.18
C ARG A 220 -9.24 -24.11 -16.33
N PRO A 221 -9.83 -23.94 -17.52
CA PRO A 221 -9.18 -23.27 -18.65
C PRO A 221 -8.67 -21.85 -18.33
N ALA A 222 -7.43 -21.56 -18.74
CA ALA A 222 -6.81 -20.24 -18.71
C ALA A 222 -6.10 -19.93 -20.04
N LEU A 223 -6.32 -18.71 -20.56
CA LEU A 223 -5.59 -18.19 -21.71
C LEU A 223 -4.94 -16.85 -21.35
N CYS A 224 -3.61 -16.82 -21.26
CA CYS A 224 -2.86 -15.60 -21.09
C CYS A 224 -2.58 -14.99 -22.47
N ILE A 225 -2.84 -13.70 -22.66
CA ILE A 225 -2.57 -13.01 -23.93
C ILE A 225 -1.60 -11.86 -23.66
N ALA A 226 -0.49 -11.80 -24.39
CA ALA A 226 0.50 -10.72 -24.30
C ALA A 226 0.59 -9.92 -25.60
N ALA A 227 1.01 -8.66 -25.49
CA ALA A 227 1.38 -7.83 -26.62
C ALA A 227 2.90 -7.92 -26.89
N SER A 228 3.31 -8.02 -28.15
CA SER A 228 4.73 -8.16 -28.53
C SER A 228 5.61 -6.94 -28.16
N ARG A 229 5.02 -5.75 -28.08
CA ARG A 229 5.69 -4.46 -27.84
C ARG A 229 5.18 -3.74 -26.59
N ASP A 230 4.85 -4.50 -25.54
CA ASP A 230 4.44 -3.93 -24.25
C ASP A 230 5.63 -3.38 -23.43
N SER A 231 5.37 -2.76 -22.29
CA SER A 231 6.38 -2.38 -21.31
C SER A 231 7.14 -3.62 -20.79
N GLU A 232 8.35 -3.43 -20.23
CA GLU A 232 9.20 -4.53 -19.74
C GLU A 232 8.44 -5.47 -18.78
N VAL A 233 7.57 -4.92 -17.93
CA VAL A 233 6.76 -5.69 -16.97
C VAL A 233 5.86 -6.72 -17.64
N PHE A 234 5.36 -6.44 -18.84
CA PHE A 234 4.38 -7.27 -19.54
C PHE A 234 4.95 -7.93 -20.81
N GLN A 235 6.28 -8.03 -20.90
CA GLN A 235 6.94 -8.69 -22.03
C GLN A 235 6.53 -10.17 -22.14
N PRO A 236 6.30 -10.69 -23.36
CA PRO A 236 5.84 -12.06 -23.58
C PRO A 236 6.70 -13.15 -22.91
N LYS A 237 8.01 -12.91 -22.77
CA LYS A 237 8.94 -13.82 -22.08
C LYS A 237 8.52 -14.12 -20.63
N HIS A 238 7.97 -13.14 -19.92
CA HIS A 238 7.55 -13.32 -18.53
C HIS A 238 6.23 -14.08 -18.43
N MET A 239 5.29 -13.80 -19.32
CA MET A 239 4.06 -14.58 -19.46
C MET A 239 4.39 -16.05 -19.81
N ALA A 240 5.29 -16.28 -20.76
CA ALA A 240 5.68 -17.62 -21.18
C ALA A 240 6.28 -18.45 -20.02
N ASP A 241 7.18 -17.86 -19.23
CA ASP A 241 7.74 -18.49 -18.03
C ASP A 241 6.66 -18.84 -16.98
N ALA A 242 5.72 -17.90 -16.72
CA ALA A 242 4.63 -18.14 -15.79
C ALA A 242 3.69 -19.25 -16.26
N VAL A 243 3.34 -19.26 -17.55
CA VAL A 243 2.51 -20.30 -18.18
C VAL A 243 3.21 -21.66 -18.15
N ASP A 244 4.51 -21.74 -18.46
CA ASP A 244 5.26 -22.98 -18.41
C ASP A 244 5.23 -23.58 -16.99
N LYS A 245 5.54 -22.77 -15.97
CA LYS A 245 5.49 -23.19 -14.56
C LYS A 245 4.07 -23.64 -14.15
N ALA A 246 3.04 -22.86 -14.48
CA ALA A 246 1.66 -23.22 -14.19
C ALA A 246 1.22 -24.52 -14.90
N SER A 247 1.68 -24.74 -16.14
CA SER A 247 1.34 -25.95 -16.92
C SER A 247 1.77 -27.25 -16.22
N ARG A 248 2.85 -27.21 -15.42
CA ARG A 248 3.32 -28.34 -14.62
C ARG A 248 2.34 -28.71 -13.51
N ILE A 249 1.65 -27.73 -12.93
CA ILE A 249 0.57 -27.97 -11.95
C ILE A 249 -0.65 -28.53 -12.67
N TYR A 250 -1.03 -27.96 -13.82
CA TYR A 250 -2.10 -28.51 -14.66
C TYR A 250 -1.84 -29.95 -15.13
N ALA A 251 -0.57 -30.34 -15.32
CA ALA A 251 -0.18 -31.69 -15.67
C ALA A 251 -0.51 -32.71 -14.56
N LEU A 252 -0.50 -32.31 -13.29
CA LEU A 252 -0.92 -33.16 -12.16
C LEU A 252 -2.41 -33.55 -12.25
N TYR A 253 -3.21 -32.74 -12.93
CA TYR A 253 -4.62 -33.02 -13.23
C TYR A 253 -4.81 -33.72 -14.59
N GLY A 254 -3.73 -34.08 -15.29
CA GLY A 254 -3.78 -34.66 -16.63
C GLY A 254 -4.24 -33.68 -17.72
N ARG A 255 -4.17 -32.36 -17.46
CA ARG A 255 -4.71 -31.32 -18.35
C ARG A 255 -3.73 -30.15 -18.62
N PRO A 256 -2.46 -30.41 -18.96
CA PRO A 256 -1.44 -29.36 -19.12
C PRO A 256 -1.80 -28.32 -20.19
N SER A 257 -2.55 -28.70 -21.23
CA SER A 257 -2.96 -27.82 -22.33
C SER A 257 -4.11 -26.86 -22.00
N LEU A 258 -4.71 -26.95 -20.80
CA LEU A 258 -5.76 -26.03 -20.37
C LEU A 258 -5.25 -24.67 -19.93
N VAL A 259 -3.95 -24.52 -19.67
CA VAL A 259 -3.28 -23.22 -19.50
C VAL A 259 -2.34 -23.00 -20.68
N ARG A 260 -2.46 -21.85 -21.34
CA ARG A 260 -1.58 -21.49 -22.46
C ARG A 260 -1.41 -19.98 -22.60
N GLY A 261 -0.35 -19.58 -23.28
CA GLY A 261 -0.04 -18.20 -23.63
C GLY A 261 -0.14 -17.95 -25.13
N GLU A 262 -0.64 -16.79 -25.54
CA GLU A 262 -0.66 -16.31 -26.92
C GLU A 262 -0.06 -14.91 -27.00
N VAL A 263 0.59 -14.60 -28.12
CA VAL A 263 1.22 -13.30 -28.35
C VAL A 263 0.59 -12.65 -29.57
N VAL A 264 0.15 -11.41 -29.42
CA VAL A 264 -0.37 -10.59 -30.52
C VAL A 264 0.62 -9.50 -30.86
N ASP A 265 0.85 -9.28 -32.15
CA ASP A 265 1.71 -8.20 -32.59
C ASP A 265 1.05 -6.82 -32.37
N SER A 266 1.35 -6.20 -31.23
CA SER A 266 0.73 -4.95 -30.80
C SER A 266 1.51 -4.27 -29.67
N GLY A 267 1.13 -3.03 -29.37
CA GLY A 267 1.43 -2.41 -28.08
C GLY A 267 0.40 -2.80 -27.01
N HIS A 268 0.47 -2.18 -25.84
CA HIS A 268 -0.44 -2.43 -24.71
C HIS A 268 -1.90 -2.13 -25.09
N ALA A 269 -2.75 -3.16 -25.18
CA ALA A 269 -4.13 -3.02 -25.66
C ALA A 269 -5.03 -4.21 -25.26
N TYR A 270 -6.32 -4.10 -25.62
CA TYR A 270 -7.21 -5.26 -25.80
C TYR A 270 -7.91 -5.15 -27.16
N ASN A 271 -7.09 -5.14 -28.21
CA ASN A 271 -7.53 -4.92 -29.59
C ASN A 271 -8.29 -6.12 -30.19
N ARG A 272 -8.77 -5.96 -31.43
CA ARG A 272 -9.54 -6.98 -32.15
C ARG A 272 -8.85 -8.36 -32.21
N PRO A 273 -7.59 -8.51 -32.65
CA PRO A 273 -6.92 -9.82 -32.63
C PRO A 273 -6.91 -10.49 -31.25
N MET A 274 -6.71 -9.73 -30.18
CA MET A 274 -6.78 -10.26 -28.81
C MET A 274 -8.22 -10.66 -28.42
N ARG A 275 -9.23 -9.91 -28.87
CA ARG A 275 -10.65 -10.26 -28.66
C ARG A 275 -11.07 -11.50 -29.44
N GLU A 276 -10.56 -11.68 -30.66
CA GLU A 276 -10.80 -12.91 -31.44
C GLU A 276 -10.17 -14.14 -30.76
N LEU A 277 -8.98 -14.01 -30.15
CA LEU A 277 -8.42 -15.07 -29.31
C LEU A 277 -9.31 -15.41 -28.10
N LEU A 278 -9.86 -14.39 -27.43
CA LEU A 278 -10.87 -14.57 -26.38
C LEU A 278 -12.11 -15.32 -26.91
N TYR A 279 -12.70 -14.85 -28.01
CA TYR A 279 -13.91 -15.45 -28.58
C TYR A 279 -13.69 -16.91 -28.94
N ASN A 280 -12.55 -17.25 -29.55
CA ASN A 280 -12.19 -18.62 -29.87
C ASN A 280 -11.98 -19.49 -28.62
N HIS A 281 -11.37 -18.93 -27.57
CA HIS A 281 -11.22 -19.64 -26.30
C HIS A 281 -12.58 -19.94 -25.64
N LEU A 282 -13.48 -18.96 -25.60
CA LEU A 282 -14.83 -19.13 -25.05
C LEU A 282 -15.66 -20.08 -25.91
N ALA A 283 -15.62 -19.96 -27.24
CA ALA A 283 -16.35 -20.86 -28.11
C ALA A 283 -15.95 -22.32 -27.87
N ARG A 284 -14.65 -22.59 -27.66
CA ARG A 284 -14.16 -23.94 -27.34
C ARG A 284 -14.60 -24.44 -25.96
N HIS A 285 -14.38 -23.63 -24.92
CA HIS A 285 -14.51 -24.10 -23.55
C HIS A 285 -15.89 -23.84 -22.91
N LEU A 286 -16.68 -22.94 -23.48
CA LEU A 286 -17.96 -22.47 -22.94
C LEU A 286 -19.15 -22.83 -23.85
N LEU A 287 -18.93 -22.86 -25.17
CA LEU A 287 -19.97 -23.14 -26.18
C LEU A 287 -19.82 -24.50 -26.87
N GLY A 288 -18.75 -25.25 -26.59
CA GLY A 288 -18.54 -26.60 -27.11
C GLY A 288 -18.10 -26.68 -28.59
N ALA A 289 -17.58 -25.59 -29.16
CA ALA A 289 -17.05 -25.61 -30.53
C ALA A 289 -15.70 -26.34 -30.59
N ALA A 290 -15.54 -27.31 -31.49
CA ALA A 290 -14.30 -28.08 -31.62
C ALA A 290 -13.10 -27.20 -32.09
N GLU A 291 -13.28 -26.53 -33.23
CA GLU A 291 -12.25 -25.68 -33.86
C GLU A 291 -12.83 -24.31 -34.26
N PRO A 292 -13.12 -23.44 -33.28
CA PRO A 292 -13.72 -22.15 -33.57
C PRO A 292 -12.75 -21.25 -34.34
N ARG A 293 -13.31 -20.48 -35.29
CA ARG A 293 -12.65 -19.39 -36.02
C ARG A 293 -13.58 -18.20 -36.08
N ILE A 294 -13.72 -17.52 -34.95
CA ILE A 294 -14.55 -16.34 -34.81
C ILE A 294 -13.76 -15.12 -35.25
N VAL A 295 -14.31 -14.41 -36.22
CA VAL A 295 -13.86 -13.08 -36.65
C VAL A 295 -14.78 -12.06 -36.02
N GLU A 296 -14.22 -11.00 -35.44
CA GLU A 296 -15.03 -9.95 -34.84
C GLU A 296 -15.78 -9.18 -35.94
N PRO A 297 -17.07 -8.86 -35.78
CA PRO A 297 -17.79 -8.00 -36.72
C PRO A 297 -17.24 -6.57 -36.76
N ASP A 298 -17.26 -5.94 -37.93
CA ASP A 298 -16.77 -4.55 -38.10
C ASP A 298 -17.74 -3.49 -37.51
N ASP A 299 -19.01 -3.85 -37.33
CA ASP A 299 -20.13 -2.97 -36.99
C ASP A 299 -20.52 -3.00 -35.50
N LEU A 300 -19.61 -3.41 -34.61
CA LEU A 300 -19.91 -3.45 -33.17
C LEU A 300 -20.21 -2.03 -32.62
N PRO A 301 -21.36 -1.85 -31.93
CA PRO A 301 -21.79 -0.54 -31.46
C PRO A 301 -20.88 -0.01 -30.35
N VAL A 302 -20.71 1.32 -30.32
CA VAL A 302 -20.04 2.05 -29.24
C VAL A 302 -20.90 3.26 -28.91
N GLU A 303 -21.35 3.31 -27.67
CA GLU A 303 -22.16 4.35 -27.07
C GLU A 303 -21.29 5.44 -26.43
N SER A 304 -21.87 6.63 -26.24
CA SER A 304 -21.20 7.71 -25.53
C SER A 304 -21.14 7.42 -24.03
N GLU A 305 -20.17 8.00 -23.32
CA GLU A 305 -20.09 7.85 -21.87
C GLU A 305 -21.36 8.36 -21.16
N GLU A 306 -21.92 9.47 -21.66
CA GLU A 306 -23.17 10.04 -21.15
C GLU A 306 -24.35 9.07 -21.31
N SER A 307 -24.49 8.43 -22.48
CA SER A 307 -25.58 7.47 -22.71
C SER A 307 -25.42 6.20 -21.88
N LEU A 308 -24.24 5.90 -21.34
CA LEU A 308 -23.96 4.74 -20.47
C LEU A 308 -24.00 5.04 -18.96
N ARG A 309 -24.26 6.29 -18.55
CA ARG A 309 -24.40 6.63 -17.12
C ARG A 309 -25.55 5.89 -16.47
N CYS A 310 -25.26 5.29 -15.32
CA CYS A 310 -26.20 4.53 -14.51
C CYS A 310 -26.89 5.40 -13.45
N GLY A 311 -26.34 6.58 -13.14
CA GLY A 311 -26.95 7.53 -12.20
C GLY A 311 -26.52 7.29 -10.75
N LEU A 312 -25.20 7.18 -10.51
CA LEU A 312 -24.68 7.03 -9.14
C LEU A 312 -25.09 8.21 -8.26
N SER A 313 -25.68 7.92 -7.09
CA SER A 313 -26.08 8.97 -6.14
C SER A 313 -24.85 9.72 -5.61
N PRO A 314 -24.89 11.06 -5.50
CA PRO A 314 -23.83 11.85 -4.88
C PRO A 314 -23.69 11.58 -3.36
N GLU A 315 -24.70 10.95 -2.74
CA GLU A 315 -24.66 10.52 -1.33
C GLU A 315 -23.94 9.18 -1.14
N SER A 316 -23.52 8.52 -2.22
CA SER A 316 -22.80 7.26 -2.16
C SER A 316 -21.46 7.43 -1.44
N GLU A 317 -21.11 6.43 -0.63
CA GLU A 317 -19.82 6.37 0.00
C GLU A 317 -18.70 6.29 -1.03
N SER A 318 -17.62 7.01 -0.76
CA SER A 318 -16.34 6.90 -1.45
C SER A 318 -15.40 5.96 -0.69
N LEU A 319 -14.31 5.54 -1.34
CA LEU A 319 -13.24 4.82 -0.64
C LEU A 319 -12.65 5.64 0.50
N GLY A 320 -12.53 6.97 0.32
CA GLY A 320 -12.02 7.89 1.32
C GLY A 320 -12.93 7.99 2.55
N SER A 321 -14.21 8.30 2.35
CA SER A 321 -15.20 8.41 3.43
C SER A 321 -15.35 7.12 4.24
N LEU A 322 -15.39 5.94 3.61
CA LEU A 322 -15.38 4.65 4.31
C LEU A 322 -14.11 4.42 5.11
N THR A 323 -12.95 4.72 4.50
CA THR A 323 -11.65 4.53 5.15
C THR A 323 -11.53 5.39 6.40
N PHE A 324 -11.87 6.68 6.33
CA PHE A 324 -11.71 7.57 7.47
C PHE A 324 -12.82 7.43 8.51
N ARG A 325 -14.03 7.00 8.14
CA ARG A 325 -15.03 6.55 9.11
C ARG A 325 -14.49 5.37 9.91
N ARG A 326 -14.00 4.34 9.23
CA ARG A 326 -13.39 3.17 9.87
C ARG A 326 -12.17 3.53 10.73
N ALA A 327 -11.33 4.46 10.26
CA ALA A 327 -10.19 4.94 11.04
C ALA A 327 -10.63 5.59 12.36
N ARG A 328 -11.64 6.46 12.33
CA ARG A 328 -12.25 7.05 13.54
C ARG A 328 -12.75 5.97 14.49
N GLU A 329 -13.59 5.05 14.00
CA GLU A 329 -14.15 3.95 14.79
C GLU A 329 -13.05 3.10 15.44
N MET A 330 -11.99 2.78 14.69
CA MET A 330 -10.87 1.98 15.19
C MET A 330 -10.10 2.71 16.29
N VAL A 331 -9.86 4.01 16.15
CA VAL A 331 -9.14 4.81 17.15
C VAL A 331 -9.99 5.03 18.40
N GLU A 332 -11.28 5.31 18.26
CA GLU A 332 -12.20 5.50 19.39
C GLU A 332 -12.46 4.20 20.17
N ALA A 333 -12.29 3.05 19.52
CA ALA A 333 -12.41 1.74 20.17
C ALA A 333 -11.17 1.34 21.00
N ILE A 334 -10.05 2.08 20.94
CA ILE A 334 -8.86 1.76 21.72
C ILE A 334 -9.10 2.15 23.18
N PRO A 335 -9.09 1.19 24.13
CA PRO A 335 -9.31 1.51 25.53
C PRO A 335 -8.12 2.30 26.10
N ALA A 336 -8.44 3.35 26.86
CA ALA A 336 -7.45 4.01 27.70
C ALA A 336 -7.08 3.10 28.89
N PRO A 337 -5.78 2.97 29.23
CA PRO A 337 -5.39 2.21 30.39
C PRO A 337 -5.90 2.89 31.67
N ALA A 338 -6.37 2.11 32.63
CA ALA A 338 -6.86 2.62 33.92
C ALA A 338 -5.72 2.90 34.91
N ASP A 339 -4.66 2.09 34.86
CA ASP A 339 -3.52 2.15 35.77
C ASP A 339 -2.21 1.69 35.08
N ALA A 340 -1.11 1.70 35.83
CA ALA A 340 0.22 1.34 35.32
C ALA A 340 0.31 -0.13 34.88
N ALA A 341 -0.41 -1.04 35.54
CA ALA A 341 -0.41 -2.46 35.19
C ALA A 341 -1.16 -2.70 33.87
N GLY A 342 -2.33 -2.07 33.71
CA GLY A 342 -3.10 -2.06 32.47
C GLY A 342 -2.30 -1.50 31.30
N TRP A 343 -1.58 -0.39 31.49
CA TRP A 343 -0.68 0.13 30.47
C TRP A 343 0.47 -0.82 30.15
N CYS A 344 1.10 -1.45 31.14
CA CYS A 344 2.19 -2.42 30.90
C CYS A 344 1.74 -3.57 29.99
N ALA A 345 0.58 -4.15 30.28
CA ALA A 345 -0.03 -5.21 29.47
C ALA A 345 -0.38 -4.72 28.05
N GLN A 346 -1.02 -3.55 27.93
CA GLN A 346 -1.38 -2.96 26.64
C GLN A 346 -0.13 -2.66 25.79
N LYS A 347 0.90 -2.04 26.38
CA LYS A 347 2.19 -1.77 25.74
C LYS A 347 2.87 -3.04 25.25
N GLN A 348 2.87 -4.12 26.04
CA GLN A 348 3.45 -5.39 25.63
C GLN A 348 2.70 -6.00 24.43
N ALA A 349 1.36 -5.97 24.45
CA ALA A 349 0.54 -6.43 23.33
C ALA A 349 0.78 -5.59 22.06
N MET A 350 0.88 -4.27 22.18
CA MET A 350 1.20 -3.37 21.08
C MET A 350 2.58 -3.68 20.50
N ARG A 351 3.62 -3.83 21.34
CA ARG A 351 4.98 -4.20 20.90
C ARG A 351 5.00 -5.53 20.14
N ALA A 352 4.34 -6.55 20.68
CA ALA A 352 4.27 -7.87 20.05
C ALA A 352 3.64 -7.79 18.66
N ARG A 353 2.54 -7.05 18.51
CA ARG A 353 1.87 -6.89 17.21
C ARG A 353 2.66 -6.03 16.23
N LEU A 354 3.29 -4.95 16.71
CA LEU A 354 4.19 -4.13 15.89
C LEU A 354 5.31 -4.98 15.29
N GLN A 355 5.96 -5.81 16.11
CA GLN A 355 7.10 -6.63 15.69
C GLN A 355 6.68 -7.86 14.86
N GLY A 356 5.57 -8.51 15.22
CA GLY A 356 5.13 -9.75 14.59
C GLY A 356 4.31 -9.57 13.31
N GLU A 357 3.56 -8.47 13.19
CA GLU A 357 2.53 -8.34 12.15
C GLU A 357 2.63 -7.08 11.29
N ILE A 358 3.18 -5.98 11.83
CA ILE A 358 3.07 -4.65 11.20
C ILE A 358 4.39 -4.19 10.59
N LEU A 359 5.48 -4.16 11.34
CA LEU A 359 6.76 -3.57 10.92
C LEU A 359 7.60 -4.49 10.03
N GLY A 360 7.15 -5.73 9.82
CA GLY A 360 7.86 -6.74 9.04
C GLY A 360 9.04 -7.37 9.78
N ALA A 361 9.61 -8.40 9.17
CA ALA A 361 10.73 -9.14 9.75
C ALA A 361 11.96 -8.22 9.88
N ARG A 362 12.64 -8.34 11.04
CA ARG A 362 13.90 -7.66 11.30
C ARG A 362 15.07 -8.59 10.88
N PRO A 363 16.06 -8.08 10.15
CA PRO A 363 17.29 -8.81 9.86
C PRO A 363 18.06 -9.18 11.14
N ASP A 364 18.95 -10.16 11.03
CA ASP A 364 19.86 -10.49 12.12
C ASP A 364 20.85 -9.33 12.37
N ARG A 365 20.95 -8.92 13.63
CA ARG A 365 21.85 -7.87 14.09
C ARG A 365 23.33 -8.22 13.88
N THR A 366 23.66 -9.51 13.78
CA THR A 366 25.02 -9.97 13.45
C THR A 366 25.48 -9.56 12.04
N LEU A 367 24.57 -9.08 11.19
CA LEU A 367 24.86 -8.55 9.86
C LEU A 367 25.27 -7.07 9.88
N PHE A 368 25.14 -6.37 11.01
CA PHE A 368 25.50 -4.97 11.11
C PHE A 368 27.02 -4.76 10.88
N ARG A 369 27.40 -3.90 9.94
CA ARG A 369 28.80 -3.60 9.61
C ARG A 369 29.04 -2.08 9.59
N PRO A 370 29.78 -1.53 10.57
CA PRO A 370 30.22 -0.15 10.53
C PRO A 370 31.58 -0.04 9.81
N SER A 371 31.71 0.89 8.88
CA SER A 371 32.96 1.17 8.16
C SER A 371 33.27 2.67 8.20
N ARG A 372 34.41 3.04 8.80
CA ARG A 372 34.85 4.43 8.89
C ARG A 372 35.49 4.85 7.58
N VAL A 373 34.97 5.91 6.98
CA VAL A 373 35.47 6.48 5.72
C VAL A 373 36.63 7.43 5.97
N ARG A 374 36.46 8.38 6.90
CA ARG A 374 37.49 9.38 7.23
C ARG A 374 37.26 9.98 8.61
N THR A 375 38.28 10.63 9.15
CA THR A 375 38.23 11.44 10.37
C THR A 375 38.74 12.84 10.06
N LEU A 376 38.08 13.85 10.62
CA LEU A 376 38.34 15.27 10.44
C LEU A 376 38.37 15.95 11.81
N ASP A 377 39.09 17.07 11.89
CA ASP A 377 38.95 18.04 12.97
C ASP A 377 37.97 19.14 12.51
N PHE A 378 37.00 19.46 13.36
CA PHE A 378 36.06 20.56 13.15
C PHE A 378 36.01 21.41 14.41
N HIS A 379 36.70 22.55 14.42
CA HIS A 379 36.79 23.46 15.57
C HIS A 379 37.25 22.75 16.88
N GLY A 380 38.18 21.79 16.75
CA GLY A 380 38.68 20.97 17.86
C GLY A 380 37.82 19.76 18.22
N HIS A 381 36.66 19.58 17.58
CA HIS A 381 35.82 18.39 17.72
C HIS A 381 36.27 17.31 16.73
N ARG A 382 36.27 16.05 17.16
CA ARG A 382 36.60 14.91 16.29
C ARG A 382 35.36 14.52 15.51
N VAL A 383 35.39 14.65 14.19
CA VAL A 383 34.28 14.28 13.30
C VAL A 383 34.68 13.07 12.45
N GLU A 384 33.90 12.00 12.52
CA GLU A 384 34.11 10.76 11.79
C GLU A 384 32.99 10.55 10.77
N HIS A 385 33.34 10.29 9.51
CA HIS A 385 32.39 9.86 8.49
C HIS A 385 32.34 8.33 8.49
N TRP A 386 31.14 7.78 8.53
CA TRP A 386 30.87 6.35 8.61
C TRP A 386 29.87 5.94 7.53
N ILE A 387 29.99 4.70 7.09
CA ILE A 387 28.90 3.96 6.47
C ILE A 387 28.46 2.91 7.50
N LEU A 388 27.19 2.93 7.88
CA LEU A 388 26.58 1.92 8.74
C LEU A 388 25.73 1.01 7.87
N GLU A 389 26.17 -0.22 7.62
CA GLU A 389 25.34 -1.22 6.91
C GLU A 389 24.54 -2.00 7.95
N THR A 390 23.25 -1.67 8.10
CA THR A 390 22.33 -2.42 8.97
C THR A 390 21.86 -3.72 8.33
N GLU A 391 21.98 -3.81 7.01
CA GLU A 391 21.79 -4.98 6.16
C GLU A 391 22.87 -4.99 5.07
N PRO A 392 23.31 -6.18 4.61
CA PRO A 392 24.30 -6.27 3.55
C PRO A 392 23.87 -5.52 2.29
N GLY A 393 24.70 -4.60 1.81
CA GLY A 393 24.44 -3.85 0.58
C GLY A 393 23.47 -2.68 0.73
N LEU A 394 23.02 -2.35 1.95
CA LEU A 394 22.24 -1.14 2.26
C LEU A 394 23.08 -0.17 3.11
N PRO A 395 23.89 0.70 2.46
CA PRO A 395 24.74 1.64 3.18
C PRO A 395 23.90 2.78 3.78
N LEU A 396 24.12 3.10 5.04
CA LEU A 396 23.58 4.30 5.70
C LEU A 396 24.72 5.29 5.97
N PRO A 397 24.90 6.33 5.15
CA PRO A 397 25.89 7.37 5.38
C PRO A 397 25.61 8.11 6.69
N ALA A 398 26.64 8.24 7.52
CA ALA A 398 26.53 8.84 8.84
C ALA A 398 27.75 9.71 9.16
N VAL A 399 27.52 10.71 10.01
CA VAL A 399 28.57 11.56 10.58
C VAL A 399 28.46 11.49 12.09
N LEU A 400 29.51 11.00 12.73
CA LEU A 400 29.67 10.94 14.18
C LEU A 400 30.59 12.09 14.62
N ALA A 401 30.07 13.08 15.33
CA ALA A 401 30.87 14.10 15.99
C ALA A 401 31.03 13.78 17.47
N VAL A 402 32.29 13.78 17.92
CA VAL A 402 32.70 13.58 19.30
C VAL A 402 33.18 14.94 19.84
N PRO A 403 32.59 15.44 20.93
CA PRO A 403 32.89 16.78 21.41
C PRO A 403 34.32 16.84 21.96
N LYS A 404 34.98 17.99 21.82
CA LYS A 404 36.30 18.24 22.42
C LYS A 404 36.36 18.09 23.94
N SER A 405 35.20 18.15 24.60
CA SER A 405 35.03 17.89 26.03
C SER A 405 35.04 16.39 26.38
N ALA A 406 34.98 15.49 25.40
CA ALA A 406 35.12 14.05 25.61
C ALA A 406 36.55 13.72 26.02
N GLN A 407 36.70 13.15 27.21
CA GLN A 407 37.98 12.73 27.76
C GLN A 407 37.97 11.21 28.01
N PRO A 408 39.12 10.53 27.90
CA PRO A 408 39.23 9.12 28.29
C PRO A 408 38.66 8.88 29.69
N GLY A 409 37.76 7.89 29.82
CA GLY A 409 37.10 7.55 31.09
C GLY A 409 35.85 8.37 31.43
N ARG A 410 35.55 9.46 30.71
CA ARG A 410 34.32 10.25 30.88
C ARG A 410 33.38 10.08 29.68
N LYS A 411 32.44 9.16 29.84
CA LYS A 411 31.38 8.88 28.86
C LYS A 411 30.39 10.04 28.75
N GLN A 412 29.99 10.35 27.52
CA GLN A 412 29.09 11.46 27.17
C GLN A 412 27.71 10.95 26.78
N SER A 413 26.69 11.80 26.91
CA SER A 413 25.39 11.51 26.29
C SER A 413 25.51 11.49 24.77
N ALA A 414 24.70 10.67 24.12
CA ALA A 414 24.69 10.59 22.66
C ALA A 414 23.32 10.93 22.09
N VAL A 415 23.30 11.56 20.92
CA VAL A 415 22.08 11.88 20.17
C VAL A 415 22.18 11.29 18.77
N VAL A 416 21.22 10.45 18.39
CA VAL A 416 20.99 10.05 17.00
C VAL A 416 20.05 11.07 16.36
N LEU A 417 20.50 11.75 15.31
CA LEU A 417 19.72 12.70 14.52
C LEU A 417 19.36 12.10 13.16
N ALA A 418 18.06 12.00 12.87
CA ALA A 418 17.56 11.61 11.57
C ALA A 418 16.51 12.60 11.07
N ASP A 419 16.57 12.91 9.78
CA ASP A 419 15.73 13.94 9.16
C ASP A 419 15.18 13.42 7.83
N GLU A 420 13.93 13.72 7.52
CA GLU A 420 13.32 13.30 6.24
C GLU A 420 14.06 13.88 5.01
N ARG A 421 14.80 14.99 5.18
CA ARG A 421 15.63 15.58 4.12
C ARG A 421 17.10 15.15 4.15
N GLY A 422 17.46 14.27 5.10
CA GLY A 422 18.83 13.79 5.30
C GLY A 422 19.64 14.61 6.31
N LYS A 423 20.75 14.01 6.74
CA LYS A 423 21.67 14.50 7.78
C LYS A 423 22.27 15.87 7.46
N GLN A 424 22.50 16.19 6.19
CA GLN A 424 22.99 17.52 5.80
C GLN A 424 21.99 18.60 6.22
N PHE A 425 20.70 18.39 5.97
CA PHE A 425 19.67 19.32 6.39
C PHE A 425 19.57 19.42 7.91
N ALA A 426 19.74 18.31 8.63
CA ALA A 426 19.79 18.33 10.10
C ALA A 426 20.94 19.19 10.64
N MET A 427 22.10 19.19 9.97
CA MET A 427 23.25 20.04 10.32
C MET A 427 23.01 21.51 10.00
N GLU A 428 22.49 21.82 8.79
CA GLU A 428 22.25 23.20 8.34
C GLU A 428 21.27 23.99 9.23
N ARG A 429 20.44 23.30 10.02
CA ARG A 429 19.53 23.91 10.99
C ARG A 429 20.20 24.34 12.31
N GLY A 430 21.50 24.13 12.48
CA GLY A 430 22.26 24.49 13.68
C GLY A 430 22.03 23.56 14.88
N LEU A 431 21.25 22.48 14.71
CA LEU A 431 20.98 21.51 15.78
C LEU A 431 22.25 20.72 16.13
N PHE A 432 23.04 20.36 15.11
CA PHE A 432 24.24 19.54 15.26
C PHE A 432 25.30 20.24 16.12
N GLU A 433 25.60 21.50 15.82
CA GLU A 433 26.58 22.33 16.51
C GLU A 433 26.15 22.62 17.95
N ARG A 434 24.88 23.01 18.17
CA ARG A 434 24.37 23.29 19.52
C ARG A 434 24.44 22.08 20.46
N LEU A 435 24.17 20.88 19.96
CA LEU A 435 24.29 19.64 20.73
C LEU A 435 25.75 19.30 21.04
N LEU A 436 26.63 19.51 20.07
CA LEU A 436 28.05 19.26 20.20
C LEU A 436 28.72 20.23 21.20
N ASP A 437 28.35 21.51 21.18
CA ASP A 437 28.79 22.54 22.13
C ASP A 437 28.33 22.25 23.56
N ALA A 438 27.15 21.63 23.71
CA ALA A 438 26.65 21.15 25.00
C ALA A 438 27.35 19.87 25.49
N GLY A 439 28.32 19.35 24.74
CA GLY A 439 29.11 18.17 25.12
C GLY A 439 28.46 16.82 24.78
N CYS A 440 27.47 16.79 23.88
CA CYS A 440 26.91 15.53 23.41
C CYS A 440 27.76 14.93 22.28
N VAL A 441 27.84 13.60 22.24
CA VAL A 441 28.22 12.87 21.01
C VAL A 441 27.02 12.92 20.06
N VAL A 442 27.21 13.30 18.81
CA VAL A 442 26.11 13.46 17.84
C VAL A 442 26.34 12.56 16.64
N LEU A 443 25.38 11.67 16.36
CA LEU A 443 25.36 10.85 15.16
C LEU A 443 24.24 11.34 14.25
N ALA A 444 24.59 12.05 13.18
CA ALA A 444 23.63 12.41 12.14
C ALA A 444 23.67 11.35 11.02
N ILE A 445 22.54 10.76 10.67
CA ILE A 445 22.45 9.59 9.79
C ILE A 445 21.44 9.80 8.65
N ASP A 446 21.82 9.40 7.45
CA ASP A 446 20.89 9.22 6.32
C ASP A 446 20.31 7.81 6.37
N LEU A 447 19.02 7.72 6.67
CA LEU A 447 18.31 6.44 6.64
C LEU A 447 18.01 6.04 5.20
N ARG A 448 17.75 4.75 4.97
CA ARG A 448 17.48 4.20 3.62
C ARG A 448 16.42 5.01 2.87
N GLY A 449 16.74 5.41 1.64
CA GLY A 449 15.87 6.21 0.79
C GLY A 449 15.82 7.70 1.11
N LEU A 450 16.60 8.18 2.08
CA LEU A 450 16.67 9.59 2.51
C LEU A 450 18.12 10.10 2.40
N GLY A 451 18.26 11.43 2.33
CA GLY A 451 19.56 12.11 2.23
C GLY A 451 20.41 11.61 1.05
N GLU A 452 21.66 11.23 1.30
CA GLU A 452 22.57 10.68 0.28
C GLU A 452 22.09 9.36 -0.34
N THR A 453 21.15 8.65 0.29
CA THR A 453 20.57 7.41 -0.25
C THR A 453 19.25 7.63 -0.99
N ALA A 454 18.77 8.87 -1.05
CA ALA A 454 17.58 9.24 -1.82
C ALA A 454 17.82 9.06 -3.32
N GLY A 455 16.78 8.64 -4.05
CA GLY A 455 16.84 8.46 -5.51
C GLY A 455 17.61 7.23 -6.00
N THR A 456 18.15 6.41 -5.09
CA THR A 456 18.73 5.09 -5.43
C THR A 456 17.70 4.13 -6.02
N VAL A 457 16.43 4.32 -5.64
CA VAL A 457 15.27 3.72 -6.30
C VAL A 457 14.60 4.83 -7.13
N PRO A 458 14.50 4.67 -8.47
CA PRO A 458 13.81 5.64 -9.32
C PRO A 458 12.37 5.83 -8.87
N SER A 459 11.83 7.06 -8.93
CA SER A 459 10.44 7.34 -8.60
C SER A 459 9.87 8.50 -9.41
N TYR A 460 8.58 8.79 -9.25
CA TYR A 460 7.93 9.91 -9.95
C TYR A 460 8.48 11.25 -9.46
N PRO A 461 8.61 12.26 -10.35
CA PRO A 461 8.85 13.64 -9.93
C PRO A 461 7.79 14.07 -8.90
N GLY A 462 8.22 14.55 -7.73
CA GLY A 462 7.34 14.98 -6.63
C GLY A 462 6.93 13.88 -5.65
N ALA A 463 7.15 12.59 -5.96
CA ALA A 463 6.80 11.46 -5.08
C ALA A 463 8.02 10.56 -4.81
N HIS A 464 9.03 11.11 -4.14
CA HIS A 464 10.36 10.49 -4.01
C HIS A 464 10.38 9.13 -3.31
N ASP A 465 9.42 8.84 -2.43
CA ASP A 465 9.36 7.58 -1.68
C ASP A 465 8.40 6.55 -2.28
N TYR A 466 7.72 6.86 -3.40
CA TYR A 466 6.60 6.05 -3.91
C TYR A 466 7.02 4.63 -4.30
N ASN A 467 8.06 4.49 -5.13
CA ASN A 467 8.51 3.16 -5.56
C ASN A 467 9.15 2.38 -4.41
N LEU A 468 9.98 3.05 -3.61
CA LEU A 468 10.61 2.45 -2.46
C LEU A 468 9.57 1.92 -1.46
N ALA A 469 8.51 2.68 -1.18
CA ALA A 469 7.41 2.24 -0.34
C ALA A 469 6.68 1.02 -0.93
N ASN A 470 6.34 1.03 -2.23
CA ASN A 470 5.70 -0.13 -2.88
C ASN A 470 6.59 -1.39 -2.82
N TYR A 471 7.88 -1.27 -3.11
CA TYR A 471 8.83 -2.38 -3.07
C TYR A 471 8.98 -2.94 -1.65
N SER A 472 9.02 -2.05 -0.65
CA SER A 472 9.02 -2.43 0.76
C SER A 472 7.81 -3.30 1.12
N LEU A 473 6.65 -2.99 0.53
CA LEU A 473 5.41 -3.70 0.77
C LEU A 473 5.35 -5.05 0.05
N PHE A 474 5.88 -5.19 -1.17
CA PHE A 474 6.02 -6.50 -1.82
C PHE A 474 6.83 -7.48 -0.95
N CYS A 475 7.91 -6.99 -0.32
CA CYS A 475 8.75 -7.75 0.61
C CYS A 475 8.10 -7.97 2.00
N GLY A 476 7.00 -7.30 2.30
CA GLY A 476 6.32 -7.39 3.60
C GLY A 476 7.08 -6.71 4.74
N ARG A 477 7.85 -5.67 4.42
CA ARG A 477 8.66 -4.87 5.36
C ARG A 477 8.42 -3.39 5.07
N PRO A 478 7.37 -2.76 5.65
CA PRO A 478 7.10 -1.35 5.39
C PRO A 478 8.25 -0.45 5.83
N MET A 479 8.44 0.68 5.15
CA MET A 479 9.54 1.63 5.38
C MET A 479 9.69 2.04 6.85
N PHE A 480 8.60 2.29 7.58
CA PHE A 480 8.64 2.62 9.01
C PHE A 480 9.32 1.55 9.87
N GLY A 481 9.08 0.28 9.56
CA GLY A 481 9.73 -0.82 10.27
C GLY A 481 11.23 -0.89 9.99
N MET A 482 11.61 -0.59 8.75
CA MET A 482 13.00 -0.57 8.32
C MET A 482 13.76 0.63 8.88
N TRP A 483 13.19 1.83 8.87
CA TRP A 483 13.77 3.01 9.51
C TRP A 483 13.88 2.86 11.03
N ALA A 484 12.87 2.28 11.68
CA ALA A 484 12.96 1.96 13.11
C ALA A 484 14.08 0.95 13.40
N TYR A 485 14.30 -0.04 12.52
CA TYR A 485 15.43 -0.98 12.63
C TYR A 485 16.79 -0.30 12.41
N ASP A 486 16.88 0.65 11.48
CA ASP A 486 18.09 1.41 11.22
C ASP A 486 18.50 2.29 12.40
N LEU A 487 17.54 3.03 12.97
CA LEU A 487 17.74 3.86 14.16
C LEU A 487 18.09 3.02 15.40
N ASP A 488 17.44 1.86 15.55
CA ASP A 488 17.74 0.88 16.58
C ASP A 488 19.19 0.37 16.45
N GLY A 489 19.64 0.03 15.23
CA GLY A 489 21.02 -0.39 14.95
C GLY A 489 22.05 0.70 15.23
N ALA A 490 21.74 1.94 14.85
CA ALA A 490 22.58 3.10 15.14
C ALA A 490 22.73 3.34 16.64
N ALA A 491 21.63 3.22 17.41
CA ALA A 491 21.66 3.36 18.87
C ALA A 491 22.48 2.26 19.55
N ASP A 492 22.35 1.01 19.11
CA ASP A 492 23.15 -0.11 19.64
C ASP A 492 24.64 0.04 19.31
N TRP A 493 24.97 0.49 18.10
CA TRP A 493 26.35 0.77 17.72
C TRP A 493 26.96 1.88 18.56
N LEU A 494 26.22 2.98 18.79
CA LEU A 494 26.65 4.05 19.70
C LEU A 494 26.84 3.55 21.13
N ALA A 495 25.97 2.69 21.64
CA ALA A 495 26.11 2.12 22.98
C ALA A 495 27.42 1.34 23.18
N GLY A 496 28.01 0.82 22.10
CA GLY A 496 29.31 0.15 22.11
C GLY A 496 30.53 1.07 22.00
N ARG A 497 30.35 2.38 21.78
CA ARG A 497 31.45 3.34 21.66
C ARG A 497 32.04 3.69 23.03
N GLU A 498 33.35 3.87 23.07
CA GLU A 498 34.08 4.17 24.32
C GLU A 498 33.69 5.53 24.90
N GLU A 499 33.43 6.52 24.02
CA GLU A 499 33.04 7.88 24.38
C GLU A 499 31.56 8.03 24.79
N VAL A 500 30.72 7.00 24.60
CA VAL A 500 29.28 7.08 24.81
C VAL A 500 28.85 6.41 26.11
N ASP A 501 28.00 7.12 26.86
CA ASP A 501 27.22 6.56 27.95
C ASP A 501 26.00 5.84 27.37
N ALA A 502 26.06 4.51 27.33
CA ALA A 502 25.00 3.64 26.82
C ALA A 502 23.66 3.83 27.56
N SER A 503 23.68 4.44 28.75
CA SER A 503 22.48 4.74 29.52
C SER A 503 21.90 6.12 29.20
N ARG A 504 22.47 6.90 28.27
CA ARG A 504 22.07 8.29 27.94
C ARG A 504 22.05 8.55 26.43
N ILE A 505 21.41 7.66 25.68
CA ILE A 505 21.22 7.79 24.23
C ILE A 505 19.83 8.37 23.93
N VAL A 506 19.75 9.44 23.15
CA VAL A 506 18.51 10.09 22.71
C VAL A 506 18.36 9.92 21.20
N CYS A 507 17.15 9.69 20.72
CA CYS A 507 16.85 9.68 19.29
C CYS A 507 15.98 10.89 18.96
N ALA A 508 16.45 11.77 18.07
CA ALA A 508 15.65 12.87 17.54
C ALA A 508 15.37 12.64 16.05
N GLY A 509 14.09 12.59 15.71
CA GLY A 509 13.61 12.38 14.34
C GLY A 509 12.70 13.51 13.89
N ARG A 510 12.82 13.94 12.63
CA ARG A 510 11.91 14.94 12.04
C ARG A 510 11.15 14.42 10.82
N GLY A 511 9.88 14.81 10.71
CA GLY A 511 9.02 14.49 9.57
C GLY A 511 8.68 13.00 9.56
N ILE A 512 8.80 12.36 8.39
CA ILE A 512 8.38 10.96 8.22
C ILE A 512 9.11 9.95 9.13
N VAL A 513 10.32 10.29 9.58
CA VAL A 513 11.12 9.43 10.47
C VAL A 513 10.87 9.68 11.95
N ALA A 514 10.11 10.72 12.33
CA ALA A 514 9.86 11.09 13.72
C ALA A 514 9.13 9.96 14.50
N LEU A 515 8.10 9.37 13.90
CA LEU A 515 7.42 8.21 14.49
C LEU A 515 8.30 6.95 14.44
N SER A 516 9.18 6.81 13.44
CA SER A 516 10.15 5.70 13.42
C SER A 516 11.14 5.76 14.59
N ALA A 517 11.51 6.96 15.06
CA ALA A 517 12.31 7.14 16.28
C ALA A 517 11.54 6.68 17.55
N ALA A 518 10.24 6.98 17.64
CA ALA A 518 9.40 6.49 18.73
C ALA A 518 9.24 4.96 18.69
N LEU A 519 9.06 4.37 17.50
CA LEU A 519 8.99 2.92 17.29
C LEU A 519 10.31 2.21 17.60
N ALA A 520 11.44 2.82 17.26
CA ALA A 520 12.78 2.32 17.64
C ALA A 520 12.92 2.29 19.16
N ALA A 521 12.57 3.38 19.85
CA ALA A 521 12.61 3.44 21.30
C ALA A 521 11.63 2.47 21.97
N ALA A 522 10.45 2.24 21.40
CA ALA A 522 9.52 1.23 21.88
C ALA A 522 10.12 -0.19 21.85
N GLY A 523 10.98 -0.48 20.87
CA GLY A 523 11.70 -1.75 20.74
C GLY A 523 13.01 -1.84 21.52
N ASN A 524 13.71 -0.72 21.72
CA ASN A 524 15.05 -0.65 22.31
C ASN A 524 15.08 0.27 23.55
N GLU A 525 15.36 -0.31 24.71
CA GLU A 525 15.41 0.40 25.99
C GLU A 525 16.66 1.27 26.17
N ARG A 526 17.69 1.10 25.33
CA ARG A 526 18.89 1.96 25.31
C ARG A 526 18.57 3.37 24.84
N ILE A 527 17.57 3.52 23.96
CA ILE A 527 17.07 4.84 23.57
C ILE A 527 16.28 5.40 24.75
N ARG A 528 16.89 6.30 25.52
CA ARG A 528 16.35 6.82 26.77
C ARG A 528 15.40 7.98 26.62
N ALA A 529 15.39 8.67 25.49
CA ALA A 529 14.41 9.70 25.20
C ALA A 529 14.20 9.82 23.69
N VAL A 530 13.02 10.33 23.32
CA VAL A 530 12.65 10.61 21.93
C VAL A 530 12.25 12.06 21.78
N VAL A 531 12.78 12.72 20.76
CA VAL A 531 12.28 14.01 20.27
C VAL A 531 11.74 13.79 18.86
N ALA A 532 10.45 13.98 18.68
CA ALA A 532 9.74 13.79 17.42
C ALA A 532 9.24 15.15 16.94
N GLU A 533 9.89 15.71 15.92
CA GLU A 533 9.54 16.99 15.30
C GLU A 533 8.73 16.76 14.03
N GLU A 534 7.68 17.55 13.77
CA GLU A 534 6.83 17.42 12.58
C GLU A 534 6.26 16.00 12.40
N MET A 535 6.04 15.30 13.53
CA MET A 535 5.38 13.99 13.51
C MET A 535 3.92 14.16 13.10
N LEU A 536 3.42 13.24 12.27
CA LEU A 536 2.00 13.18 11.93
C LEU A 536 1.16 13.05 13.21
N ASP A 537 0.21 13.96 13.38
CA ASP A 537 -0.57 14.08 14.60
C ASP A 537 -1.57 12.94 14.78
N THR A 538 -2.14 12.47 13.67
CA THR A 538 -3.09 11.36 13.62
C THR A 538 -3.20 10.86 12.18
N TRP A 539 -3.44 9.56 11.99
CA TRP A 539 -3.88 9.01 10.70
C TRP A 539 -5.37 9.24 10.40
N VAL A 540 -6.11 9.83 11.34
CA VAL A 540 -7.51 10.22 11.20
C VAL A 540 -7.59 11.65 10.67
N PHE A 541 -7.43 11.80 9.36
CA PHE A 541 -7.54 13.09 8.67
C PHE A 541 -8.73 13.14 7.71
N PRO A 542 -9.19 14.34 7.29
CA PRO A 542 -10.27 14.48 6.32
C PRO A 542 -9.90 13.90 4.94
N GLU A 543 -10.92 13.60 4.13
CA GLU A 543 -10.80 12.99 2.80
C GLU A 543 -9.90 13.80 1.83
N HIS A 544 -9.76 15.10 2.05
CA HIS A 544 -8.91 16.00 1.27
C HIS A 544 -7.48 16.11 1.81
N PHE A 545 -6.79 14.99 2.00
CA PHE A 545 -5.35 15.00 2.29
C PHE A 545 -4.53 15.12 1.00
N ARG A 546 -3.41 15.84 1.06
CA ARG A 546 -2.44 15.97 -0.04
C ARG A 546 -1.14 15.26 0.34
N GLU A 547 -0.35 14.93 -0.68
CA GLU A 547 0.87 14.12 -0.68
C GLU A 547 1.73 14.23 0.60
N ILE A 548 1.48 13.38 1.59
CA ILE A 548 2.30 13.30 2.81
C ILE A 548 3.53 12.40 2.62
N GLY A 549 3.54 11.54 1.58
CA GLY A 549 4.53 10.47 1.35
C GLY A 549 3.86 9.10 1.48
N LEU A 550 4.21 8.15 0.60
CA LEU A 550 3.50 6.87 0.52
C LEU A 550 3.83 5.98 1.73
N SER A 551 5.03 6.14 2.27
CA SER A 551 5.52 5.41 3.43
C SER A 551 4.69 5.64 4.70
N TYR A 552 3.93 6.74 4.79
CA TYR A 552 3.02 6.98 5.92
C TYR A 552 1.85 5.99 5.99
N PHE A 553 1.51 5.34 4.87
CA PHE A 553 0.42 4.37 4.82
C PHE A 553 0.93 2.98 5.20
N VAL A 554 1.10 2.74 6.50
CA VAL A 554 1.57 1.45 7.01
C VAL A 554 0.40 0.47 7.10
N PRO A 555 0.45 -0.71 6.43
CA PRO A 555 -0.65 -1.66 6.45
C PRO A 555 -1.04 -2.09 7.87
N LYS A 556 -2.34 -1.99 8.18
CA LYS A 556 -3.00 -2.38 9.42
C LYS A 556 -2.56 -1.61 10.66
N ILE A 557 -1.85 -0.49 10.54
CA ILE A 557 -1.26 0.20 11.69
C ILE A 557 -2.30 0.61 12.74
N LEU A 558 -3.49 1.07 12.33
CA LEU A 558 -4.56 1.45 13.25
C LEU A 558 -5.19 0.26 13.98
N THR A 559 -4.91 -0.97 13.55
CA THR A 559 -5.30 -2.13 14.35
C THR A 559 -4.50 -2.21 15.64
N VAL A 560 -3.32 -1.58 15.72
CA VAL A 560 -2.49 -1.48 16.94
C VAL A 560 -2.75 -0.17 17.67
N GLY A 561 -2.72 0.96 16.95
CA GLY A 561 -2.98 2.27 17.52
C GLY A 561 -2.65 3.41 16.56
N ASP A 562 -3.17 4.60 16.88
CA ASP A 562 -2.82 5.84 16.18
C ASP A 562 -1.44 6.38 16.62
N THR A 563 -0.93 7.42 15.97
CA THR A 563 0.41 7.98 16.22
C THR A 563 0.66 8.32 17.70
N ASP A 564 -0.30 8.93 18.40
CA ASP A 564 -0.21 9.25 19.83
C ASP A 564 -0.13 7.98 20.72
N HIS A 565 -0.88 6.93 20.37
CA HIS A 565 -0.84 5.64 21.05
C HIS A 565 0.53 4.97 20.87
N LEU A 566 1.06 4.99 19.65
CA LEU A 566 2.35 4.40 19.32
C LEU A 566 3.50 5.16 20.00
N ALA A 567 3.43 6.50 20.02
CA ALA A 567 4.40 7.33 20.71
C ALA A 567 4.39 7.10 22.23
N ALA A 568 3.22 6.84 22.83
CA ALA A 568 3.10 6.50 24.25
C ALA A 568 3.94 5.27 24.66
N CYS A 569 4.28 4.35 23.74
CA CYS A 569 5.19 3.23 24.00
C CYS A 569 6.60 3.66 24.48
N VAL A 570 7.00 4.92 24.30
CA VAL A 570 8.24 5.47 24.87
C VAL A 570 8.16 5.52 26.40
N ALA A 571 6.99 5.79 26.97
CA ALA A 571 6.76 5.97 28.39
C ALA A 571 7.30 4.79 29.24
N PRO A 572 7.86 5.05 30.44
CA PRO A 572 7.90 6.35 31.14
C PRO A 572 9.05 7.28 30.72
N ARG A 573 9.86 6.89 29.72
CA ARG A 573 11.01 7.68 29.26
C ARG A 573 10.56 9.00 28.62
N PRO A 574 11.38 10.06 28.66
CA PRO A 574 11.04 11.34 28.04
C PRO A 574 10.62 11.23 26.57
N LEU A 575 9.48 11.84 26.25
CA LEU A 575 8.92 11.97 24.91
C LEU A 575 8.56 13.43 24.67
N VAL A 576 9.18 14.03 23.65
CA VAL A 576 8.94 15.41 23.24
C VAL A 576 8.38 15.42 21.82
N LEU A 577 7.15 15.88 21.66
CA LEU A 577 6.48 16.08 20.38
C LEU A 577 6.50 17.58 20.02
N LEU A 578 7.27 17.94 18.99
CA LEU A 578 7.44 19.32 18.55
C LEU A 578 6.74 19.54 17.21
N ASN A 579 5.96 20.62 17.11
CA ASN A 579 5.35 21.04 15.85
C ASN A 579 4.60 19.90 15.11
N PRO A 580 3.72 19.13 15.78
CA PRO A 580 3.00 18.05 15.11
C PRO A 580 2.21 18.58 13.90
N VAL A 581 2.04 17.75 12.86
CA VAL A 581 1.41 18.16 11.60
C VAL A 581 0.21 17.30 11.23
N ASP A 582 -0.75 17.87 10.51
CA ASP A 582 -1.92 17.15 10.00
C ASP A 582 -1.62 16.37 8.70
N GLY A 583 -2.63 15.69 8.15
CA GLY A 583 -2.56 15.01 6.85
C GLY A 583 -2.34 15.92 5.63
N GLN A 584 -2.12 17.23 5.83
CA GLN A 584 -1.71 18.19 4.81
C GLN A 584 -0.34 18.82 5.12
N ARG A 585 0.42 18.25 6.08
CA ARG A 585 1.69 18.79 6.60
C ARG A 585 1.55 20.19 7.20
N ARG A 586 0.36 20.59 7.64
CA ARG A 586 0.15 21.87 8.32
C ARG A 586 0.32 21.68 9.82
N PRO A 587 0.97 22.61 10.53
CA PRO A 587 1.09 22.53 11.98
C PRO A 587 -0.28 22.41 12.65
N VAL A 588 -0.40 21.45 13.57
CA VAL A 588 -1.57 21.28 14.45
C VAL A 588 -1.36 22.09 15.71
N ASP A 589 -2.40 22.74 16.21
CA ASP A 589 -2.32 23.47 17.48
C ASP A 589 -2.46 22.48 18.65
N PRO A 590 -1.41 22.28 19.46
CA PRO A 590 -1.44 21.37 20.60
C PRO A 590 -2.53 21.72 21.62
N GLY A 591 -2.94 22.99 21.70
CA GLY A 591 -3.99 23.46 22.62
C GLY A 591 -5.41 23.39 22.05
N ALA A 592 -5.58 23.15 20.75
CA ALA A 592 -6.88 23.20 20.07
C ALA A 592 -7.68 21.87 20.13
N ALA A 593 -7.21 20.87 20.88
CA ALA A 593 -7.92 19.60 21.04
C ALA A 593 -8.68 19.56 22.38
N ALA A 594 -10.02 19.50 22.31
CA ALA A 594 -10.91 19.26 23.45
C ALA A 594 -10.79 17.83 24.06
N ARG A 595 -9.72 17.09 23.77
CA ARG A 595 -9.44 15.73 24.26
C ARG A 595 -8.01 15.67 24.80
N THR A 596 -7.83 15.29 26.06
CA THR A 596 -6.52 14.94 26.64
C THR A 596 -5.84 13.87 25.77
N SER A 597 -4.55 14.05 25.46
CA SER A 597 -3.77 13.08 24.68
C SER A 597 -3.72 11.72 25.39
N PHE A 598 -3.72 10.63 24.62
CA PHE A 598 -3.53 9.28 25.14
C PHE A 598 -2.14 9.14 25.79
N ALA A 599 -1.09 9.67 25.14
CA ALA A 599 0.26 9.67 25.71
C ALA A 599 0.30 10.45 27.02
N GLU A 600 -0.27 11.66 27.07
CA GLU A 600 -0.33 12.48 28.29
C GLU A 600 -0.98 11.73 29.47
N ARG A 601 -2.08 11.02 29.20
CA ARG A 601 -2.74 10.15 30.19
C ARG A 601 -1.81 9.02 30.66
N VAL A 602 -1.15 8.32 29.74
CA VAL A 602 -0.20 7.24 30.06
C VAL A 602 0.93 7.75 30.95
N PHE A 603 1.54 8.88 30.62
CA PHE A 603 2.60 9.48 31.43
C PHE A 603 2.11 9.91 32.82
N SER A 604 0.88 10.42 32.92
CA SER A 604 0.25 10.77 34.20
C SER A 604 0.02 9.54 35.08
N ILE A 605 -0.52 8.45 34.51
CA ILE A 605 -0.76 7.18 35.20
C ILE A 605 0.55 6.56 35.72
N LEU A 606 1.65 6.72 34.98
CA LEU A 606 2.98 6.27 35.39
C LEU A 606 3.68 7.20 36.39
N GLY A 607 3.02 8.28 36.84
CA GLY A 607 3.61 9.25 37.77
C GLY A 607 4.76 10.05 37.16
N LYS A 608 4.80 10.19 35.84
CA LYS A 608 5.85 10.90 35.09
C LYS A 608 5.29 11.94 34.11
N PRO A 609 4.31 12.79 34.47
CA PRO A 609 3.73 13.76 33.54
C PRO A 609 4.77 14.73 32.97
N GLY A 610 5.79 15.11 33.74
CA GLY A 610 6.88 15.99 33.27
C GLY A 610 7.81 15.39 32.22
N ASN A 611 7.70 14.08 31.93
CA ASN A 611 8.45 13.42 30.87
C ASN A 611 7.73 13.51 29.51
N PHE A 612 6.50 14.02 29.45
CA PHE A 612 5.78 14.25 28.21
C PHE A 612 5.70 15.74 27.90
N VAL A 613 6.10 16.12 26.70
CA VAL A 613 5.98 17.49 26.19
C VAL A 613 5.36 17.42 24.81
N ARG A 614 4.30 18.18 24.57
CA ARG A 614 3.71 18.40 23.24
C ARG A 614 3.50 19.89 23.03
N THR A 615 4.22 20.49 22.10
CA THR A 615 4.20 21.95 21.93
C THR A 615 4.53 22.39 20.51
N ARG A 616 4.20 23.65 20.20
CA ARG A 616 4.77 24.38 19.07
C ARG A 616 6.04 25.10 19.51
N THR A 617 6.98 25.22 18.59
CA THR A 617 8.24 25.92 18.82
C THR A 617 8.82 26.44 17.52
N GLU A 618 9.52 27.55 17.60
CA GLU A 618 10.34 28.06 16.50
C GLU A 618 11.53 27.11 16.22
N PRO A 619 12.02 27.02 14.96
CA PRO A 619 13.10 26.10 14.58
C PRO A 619 14.40 26.25 15.38
N ASP A 620 14.76 27.47 15.79
CA ASP A 620 15.98 27.78 16.56
C ASP A 620 15.96 27.24 18.00
N ARG A 621 14.76 27.01 18.53
CA ARG A 621 14.52 26.49 19.88
C ARG A 621 14.43 24.97 19.95
N VAL A 622 14.41 24.25 18.83
CA VAL A 622 14.35 22.78 18.79
C VAL A 622 15.52 22.16 19.57
N ALA A 623 16.72 22.73 19.46
CA ALA A 623 17.89 22.25 20.19
C ALA A 623 17.73 22.33 21.72
N ASP A 624 16.99 23.32 22.24
CA ASP A 624 16.74 23.46 23.69
C ASP A 624 15.95 22.25 24.22
N TYR A 625 14.95 21.82 23.46
CA TYR A 625 14.13 20.65 23.78
C TYR A 625 14.91 19.35 23.68
N VAL A 626 15.77 19.19 22.66
CA VAL A 626 16.65 18.02 22.56
C VAL A 626 17.62 17.96 23.75
N LEU A 627 18.22 19.09 24.13
CA LEU A 627 19.09 19.17 25.31
C LEU A 627 18.34 18.90 26.62
N GLN A 628 17.08 19.34 26.74
CA GLN A 628 16.23 18.99 27.87
C GLN A 628 15.96 17.49 27.94
N ALA A 629 15.67 16.85 26.80
CA ALA A 629 15.50 15.40 26.72
C ALA A 629 16.80 14.66 27.11
N VAL A 630 17.96 15.13 26.67
CA VAL A 630 19.28 14.58 27.04
C VAL A 630 19.55 14.69 28.55
N ARG A 631 19.18 15.80 29.18
CA ARG A 631 19.29 15.96 30.65
C ARG A 631 18.35 15.00 31.38
N SER A 632 17.13 14.86 30.88
CA SER A 632 16.09 14.02 31.49
C SER A 632 16.32 12.52 31.28
N ALA A 633 17.06 12.13 30.24
CA ALA A 633 17.42 10.75 29.94
C ALA A 633 18.36 10.11 30.98
N GLY A 634 19.09 10.91 31.77
CA GLY A 634 20.05 10.45 32.77
C GLY A 634 19.50 10.31 34.20
N GLY A 635 18.23 10.67 34.43
CA GLY A 635 17.54 10.55 35.72
C GLY A 635 16.35 9.60 35.63
#